data_AF-A0A7Z8ZT92-F1
#
_entry.id   AF-A0A7Z8ZT92-F1
#
_cell.length_a   1.000
_cell.length_b   1.000
_cell.length_c   1.000
_cell.angle_alpha   90.00
_cell.angle_beta   90.00
_cell.angle_gamma   90.00
#
_symmetry.space_group_name_H-M   'P 1'
#
loop_
_entity.id
_entity.type
_entity.pdbx_description
1 polymer ?
#
loop_
_entity_poly.entity_id
_entity_poly.type
_entity_poly.pdbx_seq_one_letter_code
_entity_poly.pdbx_strand_id
1 'polypeptide(L)'
;MNLKHHFERRSALPTAFILIVVAVLTLLFPEVWYPQENAWQLSVKKHIPGINGGLSGLTRNPDSETLFAVTDHPSSVVELDRDGNVLRVVSSAEDHDFEAIEYLGQNLYTLSRERERTLGTYRIDGDTLLLSPPLYALTLNINRNSDNAGFEGLARGMTNNKLMVAQEKKHSIFTPPIVQQIR
;
A
#
# COMPACT_ATOMS: atom_id res chain seq x y z
N MET A 1 -41.35 -4.86 61.79
CA MET A 1 -40.36 -5.49 60.89
C MET A 1 -41.11 -6.07 59.70
N ASN A 2 -40.97 -5.51 58.50
CA ASN A 2 -40.57 -6.20 57.26
C ASN A 2 -40.92 -5.33 56.03
N LEU A 3 -39.87 -4.79 55.43
CA LEU A 3 -39.84 -3.86 54.31
C LEU A 3 -39.83 -4.70 53.02
N LYS A 4 -40.98 -4.90 52.35
CA LYS A 4 -40.99 -5.56 51.04
C LYS A 4 -40.70 -4.54 49.95
N HIS A 5 -39.42 -4.49 49.58
CA HIS A 5 -38.90 -3.86 48.38
C HIS A 5 -39.73 -4.23 47.15
N HIS A 6 -40.42 -3.25 46.57
CA HIS A 6 -40.84 -3.31 45.17
C HIS A 6 -39.59 -3.16 44.30
N PHE A 7 -38.98 -4.29 43.93
CA PHE A 7 -37.97 -4.34 42.90
C PHE A 7 -38.68 -4.10 41.57
N GLU A 8 -38.46 -2.94 40.95
CA GLU A 8 -38.91 -2.69 39.58
C GLU A 8 -38.32 -3.77 38.68
N ARG A 9 -39.18 -4.67 38.22
CA ARG A 9 -38.83 -5.69 37.24
C ARG A 9 -38.68 -5.00 35.89
N ARG A 10 -37.55 -4.34 35.66
CA ARG A 10 -37.19 -3.79 34.34
C ARG A 10 -37.28 -4.94 33.34
N SER A 11 -38.26 -4.86 32.45
CA SER A 11 -38.55 -5.92 31.48
C SER A 11 -37.33 -6.12 30.59
N ALA A 12 -36.68 -7.30 30.69
CA ALA A 12 -35.57 -7.69 29.83
C ALA A 12 -36.03 -8.05 28.38
N LEU A 13 -37.34 -8.22 28.19
CA LEU A 13 -37.97 -8.59 26.93
C LEU A 13 -37.74 -7.58 25.78
N PRO A 14 -37.95 -6.25 25.96
CA PRO A 14 -37.66 -5.27 24.91
C PRO A 14 -36.18 -5.29 24.51
N THR A 15 -35.26 -5.45 25.47
CA THR A 15 -33.82 -5.48 25.20
C THR A 15 -33.43 -6.70 24.38
N ALA A 16 -33.94 -7.88 24.73
CA ALA A 16 -33.69 -9.11 23.98
C ALA A 16 -34.25 -9.04 22.55
N PHE A 17 -35.45 -8.46 22.38
CA PHE A 17 -36.05 -8.26 21.06
C PHE A 17 -35.22 -7.32 20.19
N ILE A 18 -34.73 -6.20 20.74
CA ILE A 18 -33.85 -5.27 20.03
C ILE A 18 -32.56 -5.97 19.60
N LEU A 19 -31.93 -6.76 20.48
CA LEU A 19 -30.69 -7.49 20.13
C LEU A 19 -30.91 -8.52 19.01
N ILE A 20 -32.05 -9.21 19.01
CA ILE A 20 -32.41 -10.15 17.93
C ILE A 20 -32.63 -9.40 16.62
N VAL A 21 -33.35 -8.27 16.65
CA VAL A 21 -33.58 -7.45 15.44
C VAL A 21 -32.25 -6.92 14.89
N VAL A 22 -31.36 -6.42 15.75
CA VAL A 22 -30.02 -5.97 15.34
C VAL A 22 -29.21 -7.12 14.75
N ALA A 23 -29.20 -8.30 15.39
CA ALA A 23 -28.49 -9.46 14.88
C ALA A 23 -29.03 -9.92 13.52
N VAL A 24 -30.36 -9.95 13.35
CA VAL A 24 -31.01 -10.28 12.08
C VAL A 24 -30.69 -9.24 11.02
N LEU A 25 -30.73 -7.95 11.35
CA LEU A 25 -30.34 -6.88 10.41
C LEU A 25 -28.88 -6.99 9.99
N THR A 26 -27.95 -7.27 10.91
CA THR A 26 -26.54 -7.48 10.56
C THR A 26 -26.29 -8.73 9.69
N LEU A 27 -27.13 -9.76 9.82
CA LEU A 27 -27.04 -10.97 9.01
C LEU A 27 -27.69 -10.81 7.63
N LEU A 28 -28.76 -10.01 7.53
CA LEU A 28 -29.48 -9.76 6.28
C LEU A 28 -28.85 -8.64 5.44
N PHE A 29 -28.11 -7.73 6.08
CA PHE A 29 -27.39 -6.64 5.45
C PHE A 29 -25.91 -6.70 5.87
N PRO A 30 -25.15 -7.73 5.47
CA PRO A 30 -23.71 -7.72 5.68
C PRO A 30 -23.16 -6.50 4.96
N GLU A 31 -22.69 -5.52 5.73
CA GLU A 31 -22.17 -4.27 5.19
C GLU A 31 -20.82 -4.54 4.53
N VAL A 32 -20.88 -5.00 3.29
CA VAL A 32 -19.73 -5.19 2.42
C VAL A 32 -20.03 -4.44 1.14
N TRP A 33 -19.98 -3.11 1.23
CA TRP A 33 -20.07 -2.26 0.05
C TRP A 33 -18.70 -2.27 -0.64
N TYR A 34 -18.49 -3.21 -1.54
CA TYR A 34 -17.47 -3.04 -2.57
C TYR A 34 -18.12 -2.28 -3.73
N PRO A 35 -17.57 -1.13 -4.15
CA PRO A 35 -18.00 -0.52 -5.39
C PRO A 35 -17.87 -1.58 -6.49
N GLN A 36 -18.94 -1.79 -7.26
CA GLN A 36 -18.91 -2.71 -8.38
C GLN A 36 -17.77 -2.28 -9.33
N GLU A 37 -17.03 -3.24 -9.91
CA GLU A 37 -15.87 -2.92 -10.76
C GLU A 37 -16.22 -2.01 -11.95
N ASN A 38 -17.48 -2.05 -12.39
CA ASN A 38 -18.04 -1.23 -13.46
C ASN A 38 -18.58 0.14 -13.01
N ALA A 39 -18.45 0.50 -11.72
CA ALA A 39 -18.87 1.80 -11.19
C ALA A 39 -17.88 2.93 -11.52
N TRP A 40 -16.73 2.60 -12.11
CA TRP A 40 -15.69 3.55 -12.47
C TRP A 40 -15.67 3.81 -13.98
N GLN A 41 -15.59 5.08 -14.37
CA GLN A 41 -15.37 5.48 -15.76
C GLN A 41 -13.99 6.11 -15.88
N LEU A 42 -13.20 5.60 -16.83
CA LEU A 42 -11.91 6.21 -17.19
C LEU A 42 -12.16 7.64 -17.67
N SER A 43 -11.74 8.61 -16.87
CA SER A 43 -11.96 10.03 -17.18
C SER A 43 -10.84 10.59 -18.06
N VAL A 44 -9.59 10.20 -17.80
CA VAL A 44 -8.41 10.69 -18.49
C VAL A 44 -7.42 9.54 -18.69
N LYS A 45 -6.81 9.50 -19.87
CA LYS A 45 -5.62 8.68 -20.16
C LYS A 45 -4.52 9.60 -20.68
N LYS A 46 -3.35 9.58 -20.04
CA LYS A 46 -2.19 10.36 -20.46
C LYS A 46 -1.08 9.42 -20.90
N HIS A 47 -0.48 9.72 -22.06
CA HIS A 47 0.76 9.09 -22.49
C HIS A 47 1.94 9.80 -21.82
N ILE A 48 2.87 9.03 -21.26
CA ILE A 48 4.07 9.55 -20.60
C ILE A 48 5.28 9.18 -21.48
N PRO A 49 5.75 10.10 -22.36
CA PRO A 49 6.81 9.79 -23.31
C PRO A 49 8.16 9.61 -22.61
N GLY A 50 9.05 8.83 -23.23
CA GLY A 50 10.43 8.63 -22.75
C GLY A 50 10.57 7.55 -21.67
N ILE A 51 9.49 6.82 -21.37
CA ILE A 51 9.50 5.63 -20.51
C ILE A 51 9.54 4.38 -21.38
N ASN A 52 10.48 3.48 -21.12
CA ASN A 52 10.69 2.27 -21.93
C ASN A 52 10.04 1.00 -21.34
N GLY A 53 9.59 1.02 -20.08
CA GLY A 53 8.96 -0.11 -19.38
C GLY A 53 7.53 0.15 -18.95
N GLY A 54 6.86 -0.90 -18.46
CA GLY A 54 5.52 -0.82 -17.90
C GLY A 54 5.54 -0.11 -16.55
N LEU A 55 4.67 0.87 -16.35
CA LEU A 55 4.51 1.51 -15.05
C LEU A 55 3.72 0.60 -14.11
N SER A 56 4.28 0.27 -12.95
CA SER A 56 3.65 -0.65 -11.98
C SER A 56 3.31 0.02 -10.65
N GLY A 57 4.15 0.95 -10.17
CA GLY A 57 3.97 1.59 -8.86
C GLY A 57 3.99 3.12 -8.93
N LEU A 58 3.33 3.78 -7.97
CA LEU A 58 3.28 5.24 -7.86
C LEU A 58 3.17 5.69 -6.39
N THR A 59 3.97 6.68 -6.00
CA THR A 59 3.87 7.36 -4.70
C THR A 59 4.08 8.87 -4.86
N ARG A 60 3.65 9.66 -3.87
CA ARG A 60 3.85 11.12 -3.84
C ARG A 60 4.98 11.47 -2.88
N ASN A 61 5.93 12.29 -3.33
CA ASN A 61 6.85 12.98 -2.44
C ASN A 61 6.24 14.34 -2.05
N PRO A 62 5.80 14.55 -0.78
CA PRO A 62 5.27 15.82 -0.31
C PRO A 62 6.30 16.94 -0.24
N ASP A 63 7.59 16.63 -0.12
CA ASP A 63 8.65 17.62 0.09
C ASP A 63 9.04 18.32 -1.21
N SER A 64 9.10 17.57 -2.32
CA SER A 64 9.32 18.10 -3.67
C SER A 64 8.01 18.41 -4.41
N GLU A 65 6.86 18.02 -3.85
CA GLU A 65 5.55 18.13 -4.46
C GLU A 65 5.35 17.33 -5.77
N THR A 66 6.25 16.38 -6.05
CA THR A 66 6.28 15.53 -7.26
C THR A 66 5.77 14.11 -7.00
N LEU A 67 5.60 13.34 -8.07
CA LEU A 67 5.26 11.92 -8.05
C LEU A 67 6.48 11.08 -8.42
N PHE A 68 6.60 9.91 -7.82
CA PHE A 68 7.63 8.92 -8.13
C PHE A 68 6.96 7.61 -8.52
N ALA A 69 7.27 7.13 -9.71
CA ALA A 69 6.78 5.87 -10.24
C ALA A 69 7.93 4.88 -10.45
N VAL A 70 7.62 3.60 -10.59
CA VAL A 70 8.58 2.58 -11.01
C VAL A 70 8.15 1.92 -12.31
N THR A 71 9.14 1.51 -13.10
CA THR A 71 8.93 0.60 -14.23
C THR A 71 9.40 -0.80 -13.89
N ASP A 72 8.71 -1.80 -14.44
CA ASP A 72 9.05 -3.22 -14.30
C ASP A 72 10.30 -3.58 -15.13
N HIS A 73 10.24 -3.38 -16.45
CA HIS A 73 11.17 -3.86 -17.46
C HIS A 73 11.39 -2.84 -18.59
N PRO A 74 12.54 -2.13 -18.65
CA PRO A 74 13.65 -2.18 -17.71
C PRO A 74 13.28 -1.50 -16.38
N SER A 75 13.80 -2.04 -15.28
CA SER A 75 13.63 -1.46 -13.95
C SER A 75 14.22 -0.05 -13.82
N SER A 76 13.40 0.91 -13.43
CA SER A 76 13.79 2.30 -13.20
C SER A 76 12.83 3.00 -12.25
N VAL A 77 13.26 4.11 -11.66
CA VAL A 77 12.39 5.06 -10.97
C VAL A 77 12.19 6.28 -11.86
N VAL A 78 10.95 6.72 -12.03
CA VAL A 78 10.61 7.89 -12.84
C VAL A 78 10.03 8.96 -11.93
N GLU A 79 10.63 10.15 -11.94
CA GLU A 79 10.04 11.31 -11.27
C GLU A 79 9.17 12.08 -12.26
N LEU A 80 7.94 12.37 -11.85
CA LEU A 80 6.93 13.08 -12.63
C LEU A 80 6.45 14.31 -11.86
N ASP A 81 6.04 15.35 -12.59
CA ASP A 81 5.17 16.35 -11.98
C ASP A 81 3.75 15.80 -11.77
N ARG A 82 2.87 16.59 -11.13
CA ARG A 82 1.48 16.18 -10.84
C ARG A 82 0.61 16.08 -12.08
N ASP A 83 1.02 16.69 -13.18
CA ASP A 83 0.34 16.58 -14.45
C ASP A 83 0.77 15.30 -15.18
N GLY A 84 1.81 14.59 -14.71
CA GLY A 84 2.35 13.37 -15.31
C GLY A 84 3.38 13.65 -16.42
N ASN A 85 4.04 14.80 -16.41
CA ASN A 85 5.21 15.05 -17.26
C ASN A 85 6.46 14.48 -16.60
N VAL A 86 7.34 13.85 -17.38
CA VAL A 86 8.61 13.30 -16.89
C VAL A 86 9.57 14.43 -16.55
N LEU A 87 10.05 14.43 -15.31
CA LEU A 87 11.11 15.35 -14.84
C LEU A 87 12.48 14.71 -14.98
N ARG A 88 12.60 13.43 -14.59
CA ARG A 88 13.82 12.62 -14.79
C ARG A 88 13.53 11.13 -14.67
N VAL A 89 14.48 10.33 -15.14
CA VAL A 89 14.53 8.88 -14.97
C VAL A 89 15.80 8.54 -14.19
N VAL A 90 15.64 7.77 -13.13
CA VAL A 90 16.70 7.20 -12.32
C VAL A 90 16.82 5.73 -12.67
N SER A 91 17.86 5.38 -13.42
CA SER A 91 18.04 4.01 -13.92
C SER A 91 18.39 3.05 -12.80
N SER A 92 18.03 1.78 -12.96
CA SER A 92 18.63 0.67 -12.21
C SER A 92 19.77 0.05 -13.02
N ALA A 93 20.82 -0.43 -12.35
CA ALA A 93 21.92 -1.14 -13.01
C ALA A 93 21.50 -2.56 -13.44
N GLU A 94 20.63 -3.19 -12.65
CA GLU A 94 20.06 -4.51 -12.90
C GLU A 94 18.54 -4.41 -13.03
N ASP A 95 17.96 -5.40 -13.71
CA ASP A 95 16.52 -5.50 -13.92
C ASP A 95 15.89 -6.27 -12.76
N HIS A 96 15.27 -5.54 -11.83
CA HIS A 96 14.80 -6.01 -10.54
C HIS A 96 13.29 -6.26 -10.48
N ASP A 97 12.57 -6.07 -11.60
CA ASP A 97 11.13 -6.29 -11.68
C ASP A 97 10.40 -5.45 -10.61
N PHE A 98 10.53 -4.12 -10.70
CA PHE A 98 9.96 -3.20 -9.72
C PHE A 98 8.45 -3.05 -9.90
N GLU A 99 7.68 -3.50 -8.91
CA GLU A 99 6.21 -3.48 -8.99
C GLU A 99 5.56 -2.37 -8.14
N ALA A 100 6.21 -1.95 -7.06
CA ALA A 100 5.66 -0.96 -6.14
C ALA A 100 6.74 -0.03 -5.60
N ILE A 101 6.35 1.20 -5.28
CA ILE A 101 7.19 2.21 -4.64
C ILE A 101 6.39 2.95 -3.59
N GLU A 102 7.01 3.28 -2.45
CA GLU A 102 6.38 4.10 -1.42
C GLU A 102 7.34 5.06 -0.72
N TYR A 103 6.89 6.30 -0.54
CA TYR A 103 7.66 7.35 0.12
C TYR A 103 7.67 7.21 1.64
N LEU A 104 8.87 7.16 2.22
CA LEU A 104 9.08 7.00 3.66
C LEU A 104 9.43 8.30 4.39
N GLY A 105 9.68 9.40 3.68
CA GLY A 105 10.20 10.66 4.26
C GLY A 105 11.70 10.85 3.99
N GLN A 106 12.15 12.10 3.94
CA GLN A 106 13.57 12.47 3.77
C GLN A 106 14.23 11.83 2.54
N ASN A 107 13.55 11.85 1.38
CA ASN A 107 14.01 11.22 0.14
C ASN A 107 14.29 9.70 0.24
N LEU A 108 13.73 9.04 1.25
CA LEU A 108 13.76 7.58 1.36
C LEU A 108 12.52 6.98 0.71
N TYR A 109 12.75 5.95 -0.10
CA TYR A 109 11.73 5.23 -0.83
C TYR A 109 11.92 3.73 -0.60
N THR A 110 10.83 3.01 -0.35
CA THR A 110 10.85 1.54 -0.42
C THR A 110 10.30 1.10 -1.76
N LEU A 111 11.05 0.23 -2.44
CA LEU A 111 10.64 -0.40 -3.70
C LEU A 111 10.46 -1.89 -3.47
N SER A 112 9.43 -2.49 -4.07
CA SER A 112 9.36 -3.94 -4.20
C SER A 112 10.19 -4.42 -5.37
N ARG A 113 10.76 -5.61 -5.22
CA ARG A 113 11.45 -6.36 -6.26
C ARG A 113 10.80 -7.73 -6.34
N GLU A 114 10.00 -7.97 -7.38
CA GLU A 114 9.05 -9.08 -7.41
C GLU A 114 9.77 -10.43 -7.36
N ARG A 115 10.72 -10.64 -8.28
CA ARG A 115 11.48 -11.89 -8.44
C ARG A 115 12.30 -12.23 -7.20
N GLU A 116 12.88 -11.22 -6.58
CA GLU A 116 13.69 -11.35 -5.38
C GLU A 116 12.84 -11.43 -4.11
N ARG A 117 11.51 -11.20 -4.18
CA ARG A 117 10.60 -11.10 -3.02
C ARG A 117 11.17 -10.23 -1.91
N THR A 118 11.70 -9.08 -2.33
CA THR A 118 12.46 -8.21 -1.43
C THR A 118 11.93 -6.79 -1.50
N LEU A 119 11.86 -6.14 -0.33
CA LEU A 119 11.67 -4.71 -0.21
C LEU A 119 13.03 -4.05 -0.02
N GLY A 120 13.43 -3.20 -0.95
CA GLY A 120 14.64 -2.39 -0.84
C GLY A 120 14.32 -0.97 -0.44
N THR A 121 15.04 -0.42 0.54
CA THR A 121 14.97 1.00 0.88
C THR A 121 16.12 1.74 0.24
N TYR A 122 15.81 2.79 -0.50
CA TYR A 122 16.75 3.58 -1.29
C TYR A 122 16.64 5.05 -0.89
N ARG A 123 17.77 5.75 -0.92
CA ARG A 123 17.78 7.21 -0.90
C ARG A 123 17.88 7.70 -2.34
N ILE A 124 16.94 8.55 -2.75
CA ILE A 124 16.85 9.11 -4.10
C ILE A 124 16.81 10.62 -3.97
N ASP A 125 17.98 11.23 -3.94
CA ASP A 125 18.16 12.68 -3.83
C ASP A 125 17.95 13.37 -5.20
N GLY A 126 17.85 14.70 -5.23
CA GLY A 126 17.54 15.49 -6.43
C GLY A 126 18.54 15.35 -7.60
N ASP A 127 19.74 14.88 -7.32
CA ASP A 127 20.84 14.66 -8.27
C ASP A 127 21.06 13.17 -8.59
N THR A 128 20.29 12.26 -7.97
CA THR A 128 20.38 10.83 -8.24
C THR A 128 19.92 10.50 -9.66
N LEU A 129 20.78 9.87 -10.46
CA LEU A 129 20.49 9.42 -11.84
C LEU A 129 20.62 7.90 -12.02
N LEU A 130 21.27 7.24 -11.07
CA LEU A 130 21.44 5.78 -11.02
C LEU A 130 21.15 5.32 -9.59
N LEU A 131 20.29 4.31 -9.44
CA LEU A 131 20.01 3.72 -8.14
C LEU A 131 21.28 3.09 -7.57
N SER A 132 21.64 3.51 -6.36
CA SER A 132 22.64 2.82 -5.55
C SER A 132 22.06 1.52 -5.00
N PRO A 133 22.90 0.58 -4.52
CA PRO A 133 22.40 -0.57 -3.75
C PRO A 133 21.51 -0.11 -2.57
N PRO A 134 20.48 -0.91 -2.20
CA PRO A 134 19.56 -0.53 -1.14
C PRO A 134 20.27 -0.39 0.20
N LEU A 135 19.90 0.64 0.97
CA LEU A 135 20.40 0.91 2.32
C LEU A 135 19.97 -0.17 3.31
N TYR A 136 18.76 -0.70 3.10
CA TYR A 136 18.20 -1.82 3.83
C TYR A 136 17.40 -2.69 2.86
N ALA A 137 17.48 -4.00 3.04
CA ALA A 137 16.71 -4.97 2.28
C ALA A 137 16.02 -5.94 3.23
N LEU A 138 14.72 -6.12 3.04
CA LEU A 138 13.94 -7.14 3.71
C LEU A 138 13.39 -8.13 2.70
N THR A 139 13.93 -9.34 2.72
CA THR A 139 13.40 -10.46 1.94
C THR A 139 12.42 -11.23 2.80
N LEU A 140 11.17 -11.40 2.35
CA LEU A 140 10.28 -12.34 3.02
C LEU A 140 10.31 -13.68 2.34
N ASN A 141 10.53 -14.72 3.14
CA ASN A 141 10.51 -16.09 2.66
C ASN A 141 9.11 -16.70 2.80
N ILE A 142 8.11 -16.09 2.16
CA ILE A 142 6.70 -16.53 2.21
C ILE A 142 6.23 -17.02 0.84
N ASN A 143 5.54 -18.17 0.85
CA ASN A 143 4.81 -18.72 -0.30
C ASN A 143 5.60 -18.80 -1.62
N ARG A 144 6.74 -19.51 -1.64
CA ARG A 144 7.62 -19.68 -2.81
C ARG A 144 7.05 -20.53 -3.96
N ASN A 145 5.75 -20.83 -3.95
CA ASN A 145 5.16 -21.82 -4.88
C ASN A 145 4.85 -21.24 -6.27
N SER A 146 5.03 -19.94 -6.48
CA SER A 146 4.99 -19.30 -7.81
C SER A 146 5.92 -18.10 -7.86
N ASP A 147 6.48 -17.84 -9.04
CA ASP A 147 7.35 -16.68 -9.29
C ASP A 147 6.56 -15.38 -9.53
N ASN A 148 5.27 -15.49 -9.84
CA ASN A 148 4.33 -14.36 -10.02
C ASN A 148 3.38 -14.32 -8.81
N ALA A 149 3.91 -13.91 -7.67
CA ALA A 149 3.17 -13.76 -6.41
C ALA A 149 3.97 -12.86 -5.45
N GLY A 150 4.69 -11.89 -6.00
CA GLY A 150 5.53 -10.99 -5.21
C GLY A 150 4.74 -9.85 -4.57
N PHE A 151 5.46 -8.80 -4.21
CA PHE A 151 4.89 -7.62 -3.56
C PHE A 151 4.43 -6.61 -4.61
N GLU A 152 3.11 -6.49 -4.75
CA GLU A 152 2.46 -5.67 -5.78
C GLU A 152 2.04 -4.28 -5.27
N GLY A 153 1.96 -4.12 -3.95
CA GLY A 153 1.40 -2.90 -3.36
C GLY A 153 2.12 -2.50 -2.09
N LEU A 154 2.39 -1.21 -1.97
CA LEU A 154 2.98 -0.58 -0.80
C LEU A 154 2.11 0.61 -0.39
N ALA A 155 1.89 0.78 0.91
CA ALA A 155 1.22 1.95 1.45
C ALA A 155 1.75 2.28 2.84
N ARG A 156 2.09 3.54 3.11
CA ARG A 156 2.53 3.98 4.44
C ARG A 156 1.40 4.67 5.19
N GLY A 157 1.11 4.18 6.39
CA GLY A 157 0.20 4.86 7.31
C GLY A 157 0.80 6.18 7.81
N MET A 158 0.08 7.29 7.65
CA MET A 158 0.53 8.63 8.04
C MET A 158 0.74 8.79 9.56
N THR A 159 0.00 8.05 10.39
CA THR A 159 -0.05 8.25 11.86
C THR A 159 0.80 7.29 12.66
N ASN A 160 1.14 6.13 12.10
CA ASN A 160 1.75 5.03 12.84
C ASN A 160 3.09 4.55 12.25
N ASN A 161 3.59 5.20 11.18
CA ASN A 161 4.81 4.79 10.47
C ASN A 161 4.83 3.28 10.18
N LYS A 162 3.67 2.73 9.82
CA LYS A 162 3.55 1.33 9.40
C LYS A 162 3.54 1.30 7.88
N LEU A 163 4.50 0.57 7.31
CA LEU A 163 4.41 0.18 5.91
C LEU A 163 3.45 -1.01 5.82
N MET A 164 2.49 -0.95 4.92
CA MET A 164 1.59 -2.04 4.60
C MET A 164 2.00 -2.57 3.24
N VAL A 165 2.09 -3.88 3.12
CA VAL A 165 2.60 -4.53 1.90
C VAL A 165 1.55 -5.53 1.46
N ALA A 166 1.09 -5.41 0.21
CA ALA A 166 0.17 -6.33 -0.42
C ALA A 166 0.93 -7.37 -1.25
N GLN A 167 0.42 -8.59 -1.26
CA GLN A 167 0.93 -9.71 -2.05
C GLN A 167 -0.16 -10.21 -2.99
N GLU A 168 0.20 -10.49 -4.25
CA GLU A 168 -0.73 -11.08 -5.22
C GLU A 168 -1.17 -12.50 -4.81
N LYS A 169 -2.37 -12.89 -5.23
CA LYS A 169 -3.00 -14.22 -5.07
C LYS A 169 -3.31 -14.62 -3.62
N LYS A 170 -2.32 -14.65 -2.73
CA LYS A 170 -2.52 -14.94 -1.30
C LYS A 170 -2.51 -13.66 -0.49
N HIS A 171 -3.65 -12.96 -0.51
CA HIS A 171 -3.88 -11.70 0.18
C HIS A 171 -3.33 -11.73 1.60
N SER A 172 -2.20 -11.08 1.79
CA SER A 172 -1.52 -10.95 3.06
C SER A 172 -1.07 -9.51 3.17
N ILE A 173 -1.42 -8.87 4.29
CA ILE A 173 -0.89 -7.56 4.65
C ILE A 173 0.05 -7.78 5.83
N PHE A 174 1.30 -7.37 5.68
CA PHE A 174 2.25 -7.35 6.78
C PHE A 174 2.82 -5.96 6.97
N THR A 175 3.34 -5.72 8.18
CA THR A 175 3.98 -4.46 8.54
C THR A 175 5.44 -4.69 8.89
N PRO A 176 6.38 -4.43 7.97
CA PRO A 176 7.78 -4.47 8.32
C PRO A 176 8.15 -3.24 9.17
N PRO A 177 9.19 -3.34 10.02
CA PRO A 177 9.73 -2.17 10.70
C PRO A 177 10.26 -1.18 9.64
N ILE A 178 9.89 0.10 9.77
CA ILE A 178 10.54 1.15 8.99
C ILE A 178 11.90 1.42 9.63
N VAL A 179 12.97 1.01 8.94
CA VAL A 179 14.35 1.33 9.36
C VAL A 179 14.67 2.76 8.92
N GLN A 180 14.28 3.74 9.73
CA GLN A 180 14.61 5.17 9.55
C GLN A 180 15.93 5.56 10.24
N GLN A 181 16.69 4.60 10.78
CA GLN A 181 17.86 4.88 11.60
C GLN A 181 19.10 5.03 10.72
N ILE A 182 19.24 6.18 10.06
CA ILE A 182 20.49 6.62 9.46
C ILE A 182 20.87 7.94 10.15
N ARG A 183 21.88 7.87 11.02
CA ARG A 183 22.66 9.04 11.42
C ARG A 183 23.78 9.23 10.40
#